data_AF-A0A1H4CNM5-F1
#
_entry.id   AF-A0A1H4CNM5-F1
#
_cell.length_a   1.000
_cell.length_b   1.000
_cell.length_c   1.000
_cell.angle_alpha   90.00
_cell.angle_beta   90.00
_cell.angle_gamma   90.00
#
_symmetry.space_group_name_H-M   'P 1'
#
loop_
_entity.id
_entity.type
_entity.pdbx_description
1 polymer ?
#
loop_
_entity_poly.entity_id
_entity_poly.type
_entity_poly.pdbx_seq_one_letter_code
_entity_poly.pdbx_strand_id
1 'polypeptide(L)'
;MKHSESGHRRDDATQLLVRELLKAIGIDQGRIDAIFQGAPMYAHDGLLDSVNLISLIAVLSDHYEANETLTGDLFDLMDENVFDAFHTLDSLTHFLHEKT
;
A
#
# COMPACT_ATOMS: atom_id res chain seq x y z
N MET A 1 -22.60 -0.02 19.43
CA MET A 1 -22.03 -0.76 18.28
C MET A 1 -21.97 0.20 17.10
N LYS A 2 -20.90 0.99 16.95
CA LYS A 2 -20.70 1.95 15.85
C LYS A 2 -19.24 2.04 15.35
N HIS A 3 -18.34 1.20 15.87
CA HIS A 3 -16.91 1.28 15.55
C HIS A 3 -16.48 0.44 14.33
N SER A 4 -17.34 -0.45 13.80
CA SER A 4 -16.96 -1.39 12.74
C SER A 4 -17.17 -0.84 11.31
N GLU A 5 -18.12 0.07 11.09
CA GLU A 5 -18.41 0.61 9.74
C GLU A 5 -17.37 1.65 9.29
N SER A 6 -16.74 2.34 10.25
CA SER A 6 -15.73 3.38 9.96
C SER A 6 -14.39 2.78 9.54
N GLY A 7 -13.99 1.64 10.12
CA GLY A 7 -12.78 0.92 9.73
C GLY A 7 -12.89 0.36 8.31
N HIS A 8 -13.97 -0.38 8.03
CA HIS A 8 -14.19 -1.00 6.73
C HIS A 8 -14.21 0.01 5.56
N ARG A 9 -14.83 1.18 5.76
CA ARG A 9 -14.83 2.26 4.77
C ARG A 9 -13.46 2.90 4.55
N ARG A 10 -12.62 2.93 5.59
CA ARG A 10 -11.26 3.47 5.51
C ARG A 10 -10.36 2.50 4.75
N ASP A 11 -10.52 1.20 5.02
CA ASP A 11 -9.82 0.13 4.31
C ASP A 11 -10.19 0.15 2.81
N ASP A 12 -11.47 0.27 2.47
CA ASP A 12 -11.95 0.38 1.07
C ASP A 12 -11.31 1.56 0.33
N ALA A 13 -11.18 2.72 0.98
CA ALA A 13 -10.57 3.90 0.40
C ALA A 13 -9.05 3.71 0.19
N THR A 14 -8.35 3.13 1.16
CA THR A 14 -6.92 2.81 1.05
C THR A 14 -6.67 1.79 -0.04
N GLN A 15 -7.46 0.72 -0.10
CA GLN A 15 -7.33 -0.30 -1.14
C GLN A 15 -7.63 0.27 -2.53
N LEU A 16 -8.62 1.16 -2.68
CA LEU A 16 -8.86 1.86 -3.93
C LEU A 16 -7.66 2.72 -4.35
N LEU A 17 -7.08 3.48 -3.41
CA LEU A 17 -5.87 4.27 -3.65
C LEU A 17 -4.71 3.38 -4.12
N VAL A 18 -4.40 2.31 -3.39
CA VAL A 18 -3.33 1.36 -3.75
C VAL A 18 -3.57 0.78 -5.15
N ARG A 19 -4.82 0.47 -5.52
CA ARG A 19 -5.16 -0.01 -6.86
C ARG A 19 -4.79 1.00 -7.94
N GLU A 20 -5.14 2.26 -7.75
CA GLU A 20 -4.87 3.32 -8.72
C GLU A 20 -3.36 3.61 -8.83
N LEU A 21 -2.64 3.58 -7.71
CA LEU A 21 -1.18 3.76 -7.71
C LEU A 21 -0.45 2.60 -8.40
N LEU A 22 -0.88 1.35 -8.20
CA LEU A 22 -0.34 0.19 -8.93
C LEU A 22 -0.54 0.31 -10.44
N LYS A 23 -1.69 0.84 -10.89
CA LYS A 23 -1.92 1.15 -12.32
C LYS A 23 -0.99 2.27 -12.79
N ALA A 24 -0.82 3.32 -12.00
CA ALA A 24 -0.01 4.48 -12.35
C ALA A 24 1.48 4.11 -12.54
N ILE A 25 2.01 3.16 -11.78
CA ILE A 25 3.39 2.65 -11.94
C ILE A 25 3.51 1.55 -13.00
N GLY A 26 2.42 1.22 -13.72
CA GLY A 26 2.45 0.32 -14.88
C GLY A 26 2.32 -1.18 -14.56
N ILE A 27 1.83 -1.56 -13.38
CA ILE A 27 1.51 -2.97 -13.10
C ILE A 27 0.29 -3.38 -13.93
N ASP A 28 0.36 -4.54 -14.57
CA ASP A 28 -0.76 -5.03 -15.37
C ASP A 28 -1.95 -5.47 -14.51
N GLN A 29 -3.13 -5.46 -15.13
CA GLN A 29 -4.39 -5.74 -14.44
C GLN A 29 -4.44 -7.15 -13.83
N GLY A 30 -3.77 -8.14 -14.44
CA GLY A 30 -3.77 -9.51 -13.93
C GLY A 30 -3.01 -9.64 -12.60
N ARG A 31 -1.83 -9.00 -12.51
CA ARG A 31 -1.09 -8.91 -11.24
C ARG A 31 -1.85 -8.11 -10.18
N ILE A 32 -2.49 -7.01 -10.56
CA ILE A 32 -3.32 -6.21 -9.65
C ILE A 32 -4.47 -7.06 -9.09
N ASP A 33 -5.22 -7.75 -9.96
CA ASP A 33 -6.34 -8.57 -9.51
C ASP A 33 -5.90 -9.71 -8.59
N ALA A 34 -4.75 -10.33 -8.87
CA ALA A 34 -4.18 -11.36 -8.00
C ALA A 34 -3.79 -10.82 -6.61
N ILE A 35 -3.17 -9.62 -6.53
CA ILE A 35 -2.85 -8.96 -5.25
C ILE A 35 -4.14 -8.73 -4.44
N PHE A 36 -5.20 -8.23 -5.07
CA PHE A 36 -6.48 -7.96 -4.42
C PHE A 36 -7.28 -9.24 -4.08
N GLN A 37 -6.86 -10.39 -4.59
CA GLN A 37 -7.34 -11.71 -4.19
C GLN A 37 -6.51 -12.35 -3.07
N GLY A 38 -5.48 -11.64 -2.57
CA GLY A 38 -4.64 -12.07 -1.45
C GLY A 38 -3.29 -12.65 -1.86
N ALA A 39 -2.88 -12.53 -3.13
CA ALA A 39 -1.52 -12.89 -3.52
C ALA A 39 -0.49 -11.95 -2.86
N PRO A 40 0.70 -12.46 -2.48
CA PRO A 40 1.77 -11.62 -1.94
C PRO A 40 2.18 -10.52 -2.92
N MET A 41 2.31 -9.31 -2.41
CA MET A 41 2.85 -8.18 -3.14
C MET A 41 4.37 -8.32 -3.25
N TYR A 42 5.07 -8.40 -2.12
CA TYR A 42 6.52 -8.52 -2.07
C TYR A 42 6.96 -9.72 -1.22
N ALA A 43 7.54 -10.72 -1.88
CA ALA A 43 8.02 -11.97 -1.30
C ALA A 43 8.94 -12.68 -2.30
N HIS A 44 9.46 -13.86 -1.93
CA HIS A 44 10.18 -14.70 -2.89
C HIS A 44 9.33 -15.08 -4.12
N ASP A 45 8.03 -15.26 -3.92
CA ASP A 45 7.00 -15.52 -4.93
C ASP A 45 6.05 -14.33 -5.14
N GLY A 46 6.45 -13.14 -4.67
CA GLY A 46 5.65 -11.93 -4.76
C GLY A 46 5.49 -11.42 -6.20
N LEU A 47 4.38 -10.74 -6.46
CA LEU A 47 4.04 -10.23 -7.79
C LEU A 47 4.76 -8.91 -8.14
N LEU A 48 5.33 -8.25 -7.14
CA LEU A 48 6.12 -7.03 -7.28
C LEU A 48 7.60 -7.34 -7.03
N ASP A 49 8.44 -6.97 -7.98
CA ASP A 49 9.89 -6.91 -7.77
C ASP A 49 10.29 -5.64 -6.99
N SER A 50 11.60 -5.51 -6.73
CA SER A 50 12.15 -4.35 -6.02
C SER A 50 11.91 -3.02 -6.73
N VAL A 51 11.86 -3.01 -8.07
CA VAL A 51 11.60 -1.77 -8.83
C VAL A 51 10.15 -1.34 -8.61
N ASN A 52 9.21 -2.28 -8.74
CA ASN A 52 7.80 -2.04 -8.51
C ASN A 52 7.53 -1.57 -7.06
N LEU A 53 8.23 -2.18 -6.09
CA LEU A 53 8.12 -1.79 -4.68
C LEU A 53 8.59 -0.34 -4.45
N ILE A 54 9.78 0.02 -4.94
CA ILE A 54 10.32 1.38 -4.79
C ILE A 54 9.45 2.40 -5.52
N SER A 55 8.94 2.06 -6.71
CA SER A 55 8.00 2.91 -7.44
C SER A 55 6.70 3.12 -6.66
N LEU A 56 6.14 2.07 -6.05
CA LEU A 56 4.94 2.17 -5.22
C LEU A 56 5.16 3.06 -3.99
N ILE A 57 6.31 2.91 -3.31
CA ILE A 57 6.68 3.75 -2.17
C ILE A 57 6.74 5.21 -2.58
N ALA A 58 7.43 5.53 -3.69
CA ALA A 58 7.57 6.90 -4.16
C ALA A 58 6.20 7.56 -4.45
N VAL A 59 5.31 6.87 -5.17
CA VAL A 59 3.99 7.44 -5.49
C VAL A 59 3.05 7.51 -4.28
N LEU A 60 3.25 6.65 -3.27
CA LEU A 60 2.55 6.76 -1.97
C LEU A 60 3.04 7.99 -1.20
N SER A 61 4.35 8.19 -1.09
CA SER A 61 4.94 9.38 -0.45
C SER A 61 4.42 10.65 -1.11
N ASP A 62 4.53 10.75 -2.44
CA ASP A 62 4.05 11.90 -3.21
C ASP A 62 2.55 12.16 -2.96
N HIS A 63 1.73 11.11 -2.91
CA HIS A 63 0.30 11.24 -2.66
C HIS A 63 0.01 11.82 -1.27
N TYR A 64 0.64 11.29 -0.22
CA TYR A 64 0.36 11.71 1.14
C TYR A 64 0.99 13.06 1.51
N GLU A 65 2.16 13.39 0.95
CA GLU A 65 2.75 14.73 1.05
C GLU A 65 1.84 15.79 0.43
N ALA A 66 1.32 15.53 -0.78
CA ALA A 66 0.40 16.44 -1.46
C ALA A 66 -0.93 16.65 -0.72
N ASN A 67 -1.30 15.73 0.19
CA ASN A 67 -2.54 15.80 0.97
C ASN A 67 -2.30 16.16 2.45
N GLU A 68 -1.08 16.52 2.87
CA GLU A 68 -0.70 16.87 4.26
C GLU A 68 -1.13 15.84 5.32
N THR A 69 -1.16 14.55 4.96
CA THR A 69 -1.80 13.50 5.79
C THR A 69 -0.82 12.56 6.49
N LEU A 70 0.48 12.66 6.21
CA LEU A 70 1.50 11.81 6.81
C LEU A 70 2.14 12.46 8.04
N THR A 71 2.19 11.73 9.15
CA THR A 71 3.02 12.10 10.31
C THR A 71 4.45 11.57 10.13
N GLY A 72 5.20 12.12 9.18
CA GLY A 72 6.60 11.75 8.88
C GLY A 72 6.84 11.35 7.42
N ASP A 73 8.10 11.25 7.02
CA ASP A 73 8.48 10.84 5.66
C ASP A 73 8.30 9.31 5.53
N LEU A 74 7.62 8.85 4.47
CA LEU A 74 7.43 7.40 4.26
C LEU A 74 8.77 6.68 4.11
N PHE A 75 9.80 7.40 3.65
CA PHE A 75 11.17 6.92 3.54
C PHE A 75 11.86 6.71 4.89
N ASP A 76 11.57 7.55 5.89
CA ASP A 76 12.08 7.37 7.26
C ASP A 76 11.44 6.16 7.97
N LEU A 77 10.30 5.68 7.46
CA LEU A 77 9.59 4.50 7.98
C LEU A 77 10.10 3.18 7.40
N MET A 78 11.02 3.22 6.42
CA MET A 78 11.51 2.04 5.71
C MET A 78 12.54 1.19 6.50
N ASP A 79 13.07 1.70 7.61
CA ASP A 79 14.34 1.22 8.17
C ASP A 79 14.28 -0.12 8.92
N GLU A 80 13.11 -0.62 9.37
CA GLU A 80 13.07 -1.95 10.01
C GLU A 80 11.98 -2.92 9.55
N ASN A 81 10.84 -2.46 8.98
CA ASN A 81 9.72 -3.36 8.67
C ASN A 81 9.09 -3.13 7.29
N VAL A 82 9.81 -2.51 6.33
CA VAL A 82 9.25 -2.23 4.99
C VAL A 82 8.81 -3.50 4.27
N PHE A 83 9.57 -4.59 4.41
CA PHE A 83 9.23 -5.84 3.74
C PHE A 83 7.95 -6.46 4.30
N ASP A 84 7.73 -6.36 5.60
CA ASP A 84 6.52 -6.88 6.25
C ASP A 84 5.31 -5.99 5.93
N ALA A 85 5.49 -4.67 5.92
CA ALA A 85 4.45 -3.71 5.55
C ALA A 85 4.00 -3.89 4.09
N PHE A 86 4.92 -4.20 3.18
CA PHE A 86 4.62 -4.39 1.76
C PHE A 86 4.48 -5.86 1.35
N HIS A 87 4.39 -6.80 2.31
CA HIS A 87 4.26 -8.22 2.01
C HIS A 87 2.92 -8.54 1.33
N THR A 88 1.81 -8.01 1.87
CA THR A 88 0.45 -8.20 1.36
C THR A 88 -0.31 -6.89 1.34
N LEU A 89 -1.43 -6.85 0.61
CA LEU A 89 -2.32 -5.69 0.58
C LEU A 89 -2.83 -5.35 2.00
N ASP A 90 -3.18 -6.36 2.80
CA ASP A 90 -3.66 -6.16 4.16
C ASP A 90 -2.61 -5.52 5.07
N SER A 91 -1.36 -6.00 5.00
CA SER A 91 -0.25 -5.42 5.75
C SER A 91 0.00 -3.97 5.36
N LEU A 92 -0.09 -3.65 4.06
CA LEU A 92 0.10 -2.29 3.56
C LEU A 92 -1.04 -1.39 4.03
N THR A 93 -2.29 -1.84 3.91
CA THR A 93 -3.46 -1.10 4.38
C THR A 93 -3.35 -0.81 5.87
N HIS A 94 -2.98 -1.80 6.68
CA HIS A 94 -2.76 -1.61 8.12
C HIS A 94 -1.66 -0.59 8.40
N PHE A 95 -0.50 -0.71 7.74
CA PHE A 95 0.61 0.22 7.89
C PHE A 95 0.21 1.67 7.57
N LEU A 96 -0.51 1.89 6.47
CA LEU A 96 -0.96 3.23 6.08
C LEU A 96 -1.98 3.81 7.07
N HIS A 97 -2.80 2.97 7.72
CA HIS A 97 -3.72 3.41 8.75
C HIS A 97 -3.07 3.81 10.07
N GLU A 98 -1.91 3.25 10.40
CA GLU A 98 -1.13 3.65 11.58
C GLU A 98 -0.40 4.98 11.37
N LYS A 99 -0.21 5.40 10.11
CA LYS A 99 0.59 6.57 9.72
C LYS A 99 -0.22 7.77 9.24
N THR A 100 -1.54 7.62 9.15
CA THR A 100 -2.52 8.65 8.75
C THR A 100 -3.63 8.79 9.78
#